data_AF-A0A448YVN0-F1
#
_entry.id   AF-A0A448YVN0-F1
#
_cell.length_a   1.000
_cell.length_b   1.000
_cell.length_c   1.000
_cell.angle_alpha   90.00
_cell.angle_beta   90.00
_cell.angle_gamma   90.00
#
_symmetry.space_group_name_H-M   'P 1'
#
loop_
_entity.id
_entity.type
_entity.pdbx_description
1 polymer ?
#
loop_
_entity_poly.entity_id
_entity_poly.type
_entity_poly.pdbx_seq_one_letter_code
_entity_poly.pdbx_strand_id
1 'polypeptide(L)'
;MCLDTMTDEEKASLRVGTADLLEMLIKQEKEKNDHNTTEFSFCLGADTFMDLTDWKWKRSKDVLKLLGGRLVVVNRKQQRKAAPIIDGNRRQLQKPEEKTTEESLKERVNRLNSTQLANGEILVLDLPNLDDVSSSKVRNCRDKDVAKKLIPNKVLDYIVSHNLYGFGDEDDGEQKDDAMKG
;
A
#
# COMPACT_ATOMS: atom_id res chain seq x y z
N MET A 1 16.47 -27.54 -0.71
CA MET A 1 15.47 -28.28 0.08
C MET A 1 14.15 -28.14 -0.65
N CYS A 2 13.57 -29.25 -1.14
CA CYS A 2 12.33 -29.23 -1.89
C CYS A 2 11.17 -28.85 -0.96
N LEU A 3 10.41 -27.81 -1.30
CA LEU A 3 9.21 -27.36 -0.56
C LEU A 3 8.02 -28.32 -0.70
N ASP A 4 8.13 -29.35 -1.55
CA ASP A 4 7.05 -30.29 -1.89
C ASP A 4 6.69 -31.26 -0.76
N THR A 5 7.48 -31.35 0.31
CA THR A 5 7.23 -32.29 1.42
C THR A 5 6.68 -31.63 2.68
N MET A 6 6.44 -30.31 2.69
CA MET A 6 5.90 -29.61 3.86
C MET A 6 4.38 -29.66 3.91
N THR A 7 3.82 -29.92 5.08
CA THR A 7 2.36 -29.86 5.29
C THR A 7 1.86 -28.42 5.21
N ASP A 8 0.56 -28.22 5.00
CA ASP A 8 -0.02 -26.88 4.92
C ASP A 8 0.06 -26.13 6.26
N GLU A 9 0.06 -26.84 7.40
CA GLU A 9 0.32 -26.21 8.71
C GLU A 9 1.77 -25.73 8.86
N GLU A 10 2.73 -26.50 8.35
CA GLU A 10 4.14 -26.11 8.36
C GLU A 10 4.38 -24.90 7.46
N LYS A 11 3.73 -24.85 6.29
CA LYS A 11 3.74 -23.69 5.40
C LYS A 11 3.09 -22.46 6.05
N ALA A 12 1.98 -22.64 6.77
CA ALA A 12 1.32 -21.55 7.49
C ALA A 12 2.16 -20.99 8.65
N SER A 13 3.09 -21.79 9.20
CA SER A 13 3.99 -21.36 10.29
C SER A 13 5.21 -20.55 9.82
N LEU A 14 5.53 -20.58 8.53
CA LEU A 14 6.66 -19.87 7.94
C LEU A 14 6.44 -18.36 7.95
N ARG A 15 7.13 -17.65 8.85
CA ARG A 15 7.17 -16.18 8.87
C ARG A 15 8.15 -15.63 7.84
N VAL A 16 7.69 -15.58 6.59
CA VAL A 16 8.44 -14.99 5.47
C VAL A 16 8.22 -13.47 5.44
N GLY A 17 9.31 -12.69 5.45
CA GLY A 17 9.29 -11.25 5.25
C GLY A 17 9.69 -10.86 3.82
N THR A 18 9.52 -9.58 3.46
CA THR A 18 9.85 -9.08 2.12
C THR A 18 11.32 -9.30 1.73
N ALA A 19 12.25 -9.15 2.69
CA ALA A 19 13.67 -9.44 2.45
C ALA A 19 13.90 -10.91 2.06
N ASP A 20 13.21 -11.84 2.72
CA ASP A 20 13.35 -13.27 2.48
C ASP A 20 12.85 -13.64 1.06
N LEU A 21 11.77 -13.01 0.60
CA LEU A 21 11.28 -13.15 -0.79
C LEU A 21 12.24 -12.58 -1.82
N LEU A 22 12.83 -11.40 -1.56
CA LEU A 22 13.82 -10.80 -2.45
C LEU A 22 15.08 -11.67 -2.58
N GLU A 23 15.58 -12.22 -1.47
CA GLU A 23 16.71 -13.16 -1.48
C GLU A 23 16.40 -14.39 -2.33
N MET A 24 15.21 -14.98 -2.16
CA MET A 24 14.77 -16.12 -2.94
C MET A 24 14.72 -15.79 -4.44
N LEU A 25 14.11 -14.67 -4.83
CA LEU A 25 13.99 -14.26 -6.24
C LEU A 25 15.37 -13.98 -6.86
N ILE A 26 16.23 -13.23 -6.16
CA ILE A 26 17.58 -12.93 -6.64
C ILE A 26 18.40 -14.22 -6.79
N LYS A 27 18.28 -15.16 -5.85
CA LYS A 27 18.96 -16.45 -5.92
C LYS A 27 18.47 -17.29 -7.10
N GLN A 28 17.16 -17.39 -7.29
CA GLN A 28 16.57 -18.13 -8.41
C GLN A 28 17.00 -17.57 -9.76
N GLU A 29 17.06 -16.25 -9.91
CA GLU A 29 17.52 -15.63 -11.16
C GLU A 29 19.00 -15.90 -11.42
N LYS A 30 19.85 -15.84 -10.38
CA LYS A 30 21.28 -16.19 -10.48
C LYS A 30 21.50 -17.65 -10.86
N GLU A 31 20.64 -18.56 -10.41
CA GLU A 31 20.72 -19.99 -10.73
C GLU A 31 20.23 -20.31 -12.15
N LYS A 32 19.37 -19.47 -12.73
CA LYS A 32 18.79 -19.69 -14.07
C LYS A 32 19.58 -19.07 -15.22
N ASN A 33 20.25 -17.94 -14.98
CA ASN A 33 20.86 -17.14 -16.05
C ASN A 33 22.38 -17.02 -15.86
N ASP A 34 23.14 -17.71 -16.71
CA ASP A 34 24.62 -17.66 -16.68
C ASP A 34 25.18 -16.29 -17.16
N HIS A 35 24.38 -15.50 -17.91
CA HIS A 35 24.84 -14.27 -18.56
C HIS A 35 23.87 -13.07 -18.57
N ASN A 36 22.70 -13.13 -17.90
CA ASN A 36 21.78 -11.99 -17.85
C ASN A 36 21.38 -11.64 -16.41
N THR A 37 21.78 -10.46 -15.96
CA THR A 37 21.50 -9.97 -14.61
C THR A 37 20.10 -9.35 -14.59
N THR A 38 19.11 -10.12 -14.16
CA THR A 38 17.77 -9.56 -13.86
C THR A 38 17.88 -8.60 -12.69
N GLU A 39 17.39 -7.38 -12.88
CA GLU A 39 17.36 -6.34 -11.86
C GLU A 39 15.97 -6.19 -11.26
N PHE A 40 15.91 -6.00 -9.95
CA PHE A 40 14.66 -5.80 -9.22
C PHE A 40 14.58 -4.37 -8.69
N SER A 41 13.46 -3.73 -8.96
CA SER A 41 13.07 -2.44 -8.41
C SER A 41 11.77 -2.59 -7.64
N PHE A 42 11.63 -1.87 -6.54
CA PHE A 42 10.43 -1.94 -5.71
C PHE A 42 9.62 -0.66 -5.82
N CYS A 43 8.37 -0.78 -6.27
CA CYS A 43 7.44 0.34 -6.42
C CYS A 43 6.45 0.36 -5.25
N LEU A 44 6.35 1.48 -4.54
CA LEU A 44 5.50 1.59 -3.35
C LEU A 44 5.01 3.04 -3.11
N GLY A 45 3.96 3.18 -2.31
CA GLY A 45 3.44 4.49 -1.92
C GLY A 45 4.37 5.22 -0.93
N ALA A 46 4.26 6.55 -0.90
CA ALA A 46 5.02 7.41 0.03
C ALA A 46 4.81 7.02 1.51
N ASP A 47 3.60 6.61 1.90
CA ASP A 47 3.28 6.11 3.25
C ASP A 47 4.09 4.85 3.60
N THR A 48 4.10 3.89 2.69
CA THR A 48 4.80 2.62 2.81
C THR A 48 6.31 2.83 2.84
N PHE A 49 6.81 3.83 2.11
CA PHE A 49 8.22 4.20 2.09
C PHE A 49 8.66 4.76 3.43
N MET A 50 7.83 5.60 4.05
CA MET A 50 8.11 6.11 5.39
C MET A 50 8.15 4.95 6.41
N ASP A 51 7.22 4.00 6.34
CA ASP A 51 7.26 2.81 7.22
C ASP A 51 8.50 1.94 7.03
N LEU A 52 8.91 1.70 5.78
CA LEU A 52 10.13 0.95 5.46
C LEU A 52 11.37 1.65 6.03
N THR A 53 11.44 2.97 5.89
CA THR A 53 12.62 3.78 6.24
C THR A 53 12.61 4.31 7.68
N ASP A 54 11.50 4.16 8.39
CA ASP A 54 11.39 4.19 9.85
C ASP A 54 11.70 2.82 10.47
N TRP A 55 12.15 1.86 9.65
CA TRP A 55 12.61 0.55 10.06
C TRP A 55 11.54 -0.32 10.73
N LYS A 56 10.25 -0.05 10.45
CA LYS A 56 9.13 -0.84 10.99
C LYS A 56 9.06 -2.23 10.39
N TRP A 57 9.61 -2.42 9.18
CA TRP A 57 9.63 -3.72 8.51
C TRP A 57 10.75 -4.61 9.04
N LYS A 58 10.46 -5.91 9.19
CA LYS A 58 11.47 -6.94 9.48
C LYS A 58 12.55 -6.91 8.41
N ARG A 59 13.82 -6.78 8.83
CA ARG A 59 14.99 -6.71 7.93
C ARG A 59 14.88 -5.58 6.88
N SER A 60 14.23 -4.47 7.22
CA SER A 60 14.05 -3.28 6.37
C SER A 60 15.34 -2.77 5.71
N LYS A 61 16.47 -2.76 6.43
CA LYS A 61 17.79 -2.40 5.86
C LYS A 61 18.25 -3.38 4.78
N ASP A 62 17.95 -4.66 4.94
CA ASP A 62 18.32 -5.68 3.96
C ASP A 62 17.50 -5.52 2.68
N VAL A 63 16.22 -5.14 2.78
CA VAL A 63 15.39 -4.79 1.61
C VAL A 63 16.08 -3.71 0.76
N LEU A 64 16.57 -2.62 1.39
CA LEU A 64 17.28 -1.56 0.67
C LEU A 64 18.58 -2.07 0.03
N LYS A 65 19.37 -2.85 0.78
CA LYS A 65 20.63 -3.43 0.29
C LYS A 65 20.43 -4.38 -0.89
N LEU A 66 19.45 -5.29 -0.79
CA LEU A 66 19.15 -6.28 -1.83
C LEU A 66 18.70 -5.61 -3.13
N LEU A 67 17.98 -4.50 -3.01
CA LEU A 67 17.54 -3.71 -4.17
C LEU A 67 18.60 -2.71 -4.64
N GLY A 68 19.72 -2.55 -3.93
CA GLY A 68 20.72 -1.52 -4.21
C GLY A 68 20.13 -0.11 -4.19
N GLY A 69 19.07 0.12 -3.40
CA GLY A 69 18.36 1.40 -3.38
C GLY A 69 17.30 1.62 -4.44
N ARG A 70 17.11 0.70 -5.39
CA ARG A 70 16.17 0.83 -6.51
C ARG A 70 14.72 0.81 -6.05
N LEU A 71 14.26 1.98 -5.61
CA LEU A 71 12.89 2.21 -5.14
C LEU A 71 12.24 3.27 -6.03
N VAL A 72 10.99 3.01 -6.41
CA VAL A 72 10.11 4.01 -7.02
C VAL A 72 9.02 4.35 -6.01
N VAL A 73 9.10 5.55 -5.45
CA VAL A 73 8.18 6.04 -4.43
C VAL A 73 7.11 6.88 -5.10
N VAL A 74 5.88 6.35 -5.12
CA VAL A 74 4.73 7.05 -5.69
C VAL A 74 4.15 7.99 -4.65
N ASN A 75 4.21 9.29 -4.92
CA ASN A 75 3.64 10.33 -4.09
C ASN A 75 2.30 10.81 -4.67
N ARG A 76 1.22 10.54 -3.96
CA ARG A 76 -0.13 11.01 -4.31
C ARG A 76 -0.31 12.40 -3.72
N LYS A 77 -0.28 13.45 -4.54
CA LYS A 77 -0.66 14.79 -4.06
C LYS A 77 -2.16 14.83 -3.92
N GLN A 78 -2.68 14.54 -2.73
CA GLN A 78 -4.06 14.86 -2.41
C GLN A 78 -4.23 16.36 -2.63
N GLN A 79 -5.02 16.76 -3.62
CA GLN A 79 -5.43 18.14 -3.73
C GLN A 79 -6.22 18.47 -2.45
N ARG A 80 -5.55 19.12 -1.50
CA ARG A 80 -6.23 19.78 -0.40
C ARG A 80 -7.12 20.81 -1.08
N LYS A 81 -8.43 20.56 -1.14
CA LYS A 81 -9.39 21.62 -1.43
C LYS A 81 -9.05 22.74 -0.46
N ALA A 82 -8.61 23.89 -0.97
CA ALA A 82 -8.35 25.05 -0.16
C ALA A 82 -9.57 25.26 0.74
N ALA A 83 -9.36 25.29 2.05
CA ALA A 83 -10.44 25.62 2.96
C ALA A 83 -11.03 26.96 2.52
N PRO A 84 -12.37 27.11 2.47
CA PRO A 84 -12.95 28.41 2.19
C PRO A 84 -12.40 29.40 3.21
N ILE A 85 -11.89 30.53 2.73
CA ILE A 85 -11.47 31.65 3.57
C ILE A 85 -12.76 32.16 4.24
N ILE A 86 -13.04 31.68 5.45
CA ILE A 86 -14.08 32.26 6.30
C ILE A 86 -13.41 33.45 6.96
N ASP A 87 -13.69 34.62 6.40
CA ASP A 87 -13.30 35.92 6.91
C ASP A 87 -13.79 36.08 8.36
N GLY A 88 -12.89 36.44 9.28
CA GLY A 88 -13.27 36.64 10.68
C GLY A 88 -12.19 36.36 11.71
N ASN A 89 -11.27 37.31 11.89
CA ASN A 89 -10.61 37.66 13.16
C ASN A 89 -10.32 36.51 14.16
N ARG A 90 -9.12 35.91 14.06
CA ARG A 90 -8.47 35.26 15.21
C ARG A 90 -6.97 35.43 15.14
N ARG A 91 -6.40 36.06 16.19
CA ARG A 91 -4.96 36.15 16.45
C ARG A 91 -4.34 34.75 16.35
N GLN A 92 -3.58 34.50 15.28
CA GLN A 92 -2.82 33.27 15.15
C GLN A 92 -1.61 33.37 16.07
N LEU A 93 -1.60 32.56 17.14
CA LEU A 93 -0.32 32.09 17.67
C LEU A 93 0.38 31.39 16.51
N GLN A 94 1.58 31.88 16.15
CA GLN A 94 2.46 31.23 15.19
C GLN A 94 2.78 29.83 15.74
N LYS A 95 2.04 28.82 15.27
CA LYS A 95 2.42 27.42 15.42
C LYS A 95 3.71 27.26 14.59
N PRO A 96 4.78 26.64 15.12
CA PRO A 96 5.98 26.38 14.34
C PRO A 96 5.57 25.68 13.04
N GLU A 97 6.07 26.17 11.91
CA GLU A 97 5.74 25.67 10.57
C GLU A 97 5.82 24.14 10.58
N GLU A 98 4.67 23.48 10.62
CA GLU A 98 4.59 22.03 10.55
C GLU A 98 5.08 21.64 9.16
N LYS A 99 6.30 21.10 9.12
CA LYS A 99 6.93 20.58 7.92
C LYS A 99 5.93 19.71 7.16
N THR A 100 5.69 20.03 5.90
CA THR A 100 4.71 19.32 5.09
C THR A 100 5.12 17.86 4.88
N THR A 101 4.16 16.99 4.60
CA THR A 101 4.43 15.58 4.27
C THR A 101 5.36 15.47 3.04
N GLU A 102 5.23 16.38 2.08
CA GLU A 102 6.06 16.43 0.87
C GLU A 102 7.52 16.78 1.20
N GLU A 103 7.76 17.78 2.04
CA GLU A 103 9.12 18.14 2.50
C GLU A 103 9.73 17.01 3.34
N SER A 104 8.92 16.34 4.16
CA SER A 104 9.36 15.19 4.96
C SER A 104 9.79 14.03 4.08
N LEU A 105 9.03 13.74 3.01
CA LEU A 105 9.37 12.74 2.02
C LEU A 105 10.67 13.10 1.28
N LYS A 106 10.77 14.32 0.75
CA LYS A 106 11.97 14.78 0.01
C LYS A 106 13.22 14.72 0.87
N GLU A 107 13.16 15.20 2.11
CA GLU A 107 14.31 15.11 3.02
C GLU A 107 14.70 13.66 3.28
N ARG A 108 13.72 12.77 3.51
CA ARG A 108 13.98 11.34 3.75
C ARG A 108 14.67 10.69 2.57
N VAL A 109 14.21 10.96 1.35
CA VAL A 109 14.79 10.44 0.11
C VAL A 109 16.21 10.97 -0.08
N ASN A 110 16.42 12.29 0.03
CA ASN A 110 17.73 12.90 -0.09
C ASN A 110 18.72 12.31 0.92
N ARG A 111 18.29 12.16 2.18
CA ARG A 111 19.13 11.58 3.23
C ARG A 111 19.55 10.16 2.91
N LEU A 112 18.64 9.32 2.41
CA LEU A 112 18.95 7.93 2.07
C LEU A 112 19.80 7.83 0.82
N ASN A 113 19.49 8.59 -0.23
CA ASN A 113 20.25 8.62 -1.48
C ASN A 113 21.72 9.00 -1.28
N SER A 114 22.03 9.81 -0.27
CA SER A 114 23.42 10.11 0.14
C SER A 114 24.14 8.95 0.85
N THR A 115 23.48 7.83 1.13
CA THR A 115 24.07 6.66 1.79
C THR A 115 24.29 5.50 0.81
N GLN A 116 25.19 4.59 1.16
CA GLN A 116 25.43 3.34 0.42
C GLN A 116 24.20 2.41 0.37
N LEU A 117 23.18 2.63 1.21
CA LEU A 117 21.97 1.82 1.18
C LEU A 117 21.11 2.11 -0.05
N ALA A 118 21.14 3.34 -0.55
CA ALA A 118 20.30 3.77 -1.64
C ALA A 118 21.08 4.22 -2.90
N ASN A 119 22.32 4.67 -2.74
CA ASN A 119 23.22 5.01 -3.85
C ASN A 119 22.61 5.94 -4.91
N GLY A 120 21.72 6.86 -4.52
CA GLY A 120 21.03 7.75 -5.45
C GLY A 120 19.86 7.14 -6.24
N GLU A 121 19.54 5.86 -6.04
CA GLU A 121 18.58 5.10 -6.86
C GLU A 121 17.11 5.20 -6.41
N ILE A 122 16.82 5.94 -5.33
CA ILE A 122 15.43 6.19 -4.92
C ILE A 122 14.86 7.32 -5.76
N LEU A 123 13.83 7.01 -6.54
CA LEU A 123 13.09 7.95 -7.38
C LEU A 123 11.74 8.27 -6.75
N VAL A 124 11.35 9.55 -6.75
CA VAL A 124 10.00 9.98 -6.34
C VAL A 124 9.19 10.33 -7.58
N LEU A 125 8.05 9.68 -7.74
CA LEU A 125 7.10 9.95 -8.81
C LEU A 125 5.89 10.69 -8.23
N ASP A 126 5.80 12.00 -8.50
CA ASP A 126 4.66 12.82 -8.11
C ASP A 126 3.50 12.60 -9.09
N LEU A 127 2.40 12.03 -8.60
CA LEU A 127 1.18 11.79 -9.38
C LEU A 127 0.02 12.62 -8.81
N PRO A 128 -0.14 13.88 -9.23
CA PRO A 128 -1.13 14.79 -8.66
C PRO A 128 -2.57 14.49 -9.08
N ASN A 129 -2.76 13.73 -10.15
CA ASN A 129 -4.06 13.37 -10.70
C ASN A 129 -4.47 11.94 -10.35
N LEU A 130 -3.78 11.29 -9.40
CA LEU A 130 -4.23 9.99 -8.92
C LEU A 130 -5.47 10.19 -8.07
N ASP A 131 -6.55 9.50 -8.43
CA ASP A 131 -7.77 9.50 -7.64
C ASP A 131 -7.48 9.04 -6.20
N ASP A 132 -8.22 9.59 -5.24
CA ASP A 132 -8.12 9.24 -3.83
C ASP A 132 -8.84 7.90 -3.56
N VAL A 133 -8.48 6.87 -4.34
CA VAL A 133 -8.92 5.50 -4.15
C VAL A 133 -8.02 4.85 -3.11
N SER A 134 -8.63 4.23 -2.11
CA SER A 134 -7.93 3.45 -1.10
C SER A 134 -8.73 2.20 -0.75
N SER A 135 -8.04 1.14 -0.34
CA SER A 135 -8.72 -0.11 0.07
C SER A 135 -9.70 0.13 1.21
N SER A 136 -9.41 1.06 2.13
CA SER A 136 -10.33 1.43 3.21
C SER A 136 -11.62 2.06 2.68
N LYS A 137 -11.54 2.93 1.65
CA LYS A 137 -12.75 3.48 1.00
C LYS A 137 -13.56 2.41 0.30
N VAL A 138 -12.91 1.48 -0.40
CA VAL A 138 -13.60 0.38 -1.08
C VAL A 138 -14.32 -0.52 -0.08
N ARG A 139 -13.65 -0.95 0.99
CA ARG A 139 -14.25 -1.82 2.02
C ARG A 139 -15.42 -1.17 2.78
N ASN A 140 -15.37 0.15 2.97
CA ASN A 140 -16.41 0.89 3.68
C ASN A 140 -17.53 1.38 2.75
N CYS A 141 -17.37 1.24 1.43
CA CYS A 141 -18.39 1.60 0.47
C CYS A 141 -19.49 0.53 0.49
N ARG A 142 -20.74 0.91 0.70
CA ARG A 142 -21.89 -0.02 0.60
C ARG A 142 -22.62 0.10 -0.74
N ASP A 143 -22.37 1.19 -1.46
CA ASP A 143 -23.00 1.47 -2.74
C ASP A 143 -22.19 0.83 -3.89
N LYS A 144 -22.82 -0.14 -4.57
CA LYS A 144 -22.21 -0.86 -5.69
C LYS A 144 -21.84 0.06 -6.86
N ASP A 145 -22.62 1.11 -7.13
CA ASP A 145 -22.37 2.03 -8.24
C ASP A 145 -21.24 3.00 -7.94
N VAL A 146 -21.03 3.34 -6.67
CA VAL A 146 -19.82 4.05 -6.23
C VAL A 146 -18.61 3.12 -6.32
N ALA A 147 -18.71 1.87 -5.87
CA ALA A 147 -17.61 0.90 -5.93
C ALA A 147 -17.15 0.61 -7.37
N LYS A 148 -18.07 0.52 -8.35
CA LYS A 148 -17.76 0.37 -9.79
C LYS A 148 -16.85 1.48 -10.33
N LYS A 149 -16.90 2.69 -9.76
CA LYS A 149 -16.05 3.82 -10.16
C LYS A 149 -14.65 3.76 -9.54
N LEU A 150 -14.46 2.94 -8.50
CA LEU A 150 -13.22 2.87 -7.72
C LEU A 150 -12.34 1.67 -8.11
N ILE A 151 -12.95 0.55 -8.52
CA ILE A 151 -12.25 -0.70 -8.82
C ILE A 151 -12.75 -1.34 -10.12
N PRO A 152 -11.94 -2.18 -10.79
CA PRO A 152 -12.37 -2.90 -11.98
C PRO A 152 -13.60 -3.80 -11.70
N ASN A 153 -14.55 -3.83 -12.63
CA ASN A 153 -15.81 -4.59 -12.49
C ASN A 153 -15.57 -6.07 -12.12
N LYS A 154 -14.59 -6.74 -12.75
CA LYS A 154 -14.25 -8.14 -12.42
C LYS A 154 -13.86 -8.35 -10.96
N VAL A 155 -13.19 -7.36 -10.34
CA VAL A 155 -12.81 -7.42 -8.92
C VAL A 155 -14.03 -7.21 -8.05
N LEU A 156 -14.92 -6.29 -8.42
CA LEU A 156 -16.18 -6.07 -7.70
C LEU A 156 -17.09 -7.30 -7.77
N ASP A 157 -17.22 -7.93 -8.94
CA ASP A 157 -17.99 -9.16 -9.11
C ASP A 157 -17.45 -10.30 -8.24
N TYR A 158 -16.11 -10.39 -8.13
CA TYR A 158 -15.47 -11.34 -7.23
C TYR A 158 -15.78 -11.04 -5.75
N ILE A 159 -15.68 -9.77 -5.32
CA ILE A 159 -16.00 -9.34 -3.95
C ILE A 159 -17.44 -9.71 -3.59
N VAL A 160 -18.40 -9.42 -4.47
CA VAL A 160 -19.83 -9.69 -4.23
C VAL A 160 -20.11 -11.20 -4.22
N SER A 161 -19.58 -11.95 -5.19
CA SER A 161 -19.83 -13.40 -5.28
C SER A 161 -19.27 -14.21 -4.11
N HIS A 162 -18.27 -13.66 -3.40
CA HIS A 162 -17.65 -14.29 -2.24
C HIS A 162 -18.04 -13.63 -0.91
N ASN A 163 -19.05 -12.74 -0.90
CA ASN A 163 -19.47 -11.93 0.24
C ASN A 163 -18.29 -11.32 1.03
N LEU A 164 -17.29 -10.80 0.32
CA LEU A 164 -16.15 -10.16 0.95
C LEU A 164 -16.55 -8.78 1.47
N TYR A 165 -16.13 -8.47 2.70
CA TYR A 165 -16.37 -7.18 3.35
C TYR A 165 -17.86 -6.84 3.61
N GLY A 166 -18.75 -7.83 3.58
CA GLY A 166 -20.20 -7.65 3.76
C GLY A 166 -20.85 -6.90 2.59
N PHE A 167 -20.30 -7.04 1.38
CA PHE A 167 -20.98 -6.62 0.16
C PHE A 167 -22.01 -7.67 -0.22
N GLY A 168 -23.30 -7.35 -0.05
CA GLY A 168 -24.39 -8.26 -0.39
C GLY A 168 -25.23 -8.72 0.80
N ASP A 169 -24.93 -8.24 2.02
CA ASP A 169 -25.90 -8.28 3.11
C ASP A 169 -26.95 -7.19 2.82
N GLU A 170 -27.92 -7.50 1.94
CA GLU A 170 -29.24 -6.90 2.09
C GLU A 170 -29.71 -7.35 3.48
N ASP A 171 -30.04 -6.37 4.31
CA ASP A 171 -30.75 -6.61 5.55
C ASP A 171 -32.10 -7.21 5.12
N ASP A 172 -32.14 -8.53 4.98
CA ASP A 172 -33.35 -9.31 4.75
C ASP A 172 -34.18 -9.13 6.01
N GLY A 173 -34.90 -8.01 6.06
CA GLY A 173 -35.91 -7.73 7.05
C GLY A 173 -36.90 -8.88 6.99
N GLU A 174 -36.72 -9.82 7.91
CA GLU A 174 -37.62 -10.92 8.19
C GLU A 174 -38.95 -10.31 8.64
N GLN A 175 -39.76 -9.84 7.69
CA GLN A 175 -41.19 -9.63 7.91
C GLN A 175 -41.79 -11.02 8.10
N LYS A 176 -41.81 -11.47 9.36
CA LYS A 176 -42.72 -12.52 9.80
C LYS A 176 -44.13 -11.96 9.74
N ASP A 177 -44.74 -12.11 8.58
CA ASP A 177 -46.19 -12.14 8.46
C ASP A 177 -46.69 -13.40 9.18
N ASP A 178 -46.89 -13.30 10.49
CA ASP A 178 -47.69 -14.27 11.25
C ASP A 178 -49.17 -14.02 10.91
N ALA A 179 -49.59 -14.54 9.76
CA ALA A 179 -50.98 -14.86 9.50
C ALA A 179 -51.29 -16.28 10.04
N MET A 180 -52.49 -16.41 10.60
CA MET A 180 -53.18 -17.65 11.00
C MET A 180 -52.79 -18.32 12.33
N LYS A 181 -53.48 -17.91 13.40
CA LYS A 181 -54.38 -18.78 14.18
C LYS A 181 -55.61 -17.91 14.51
N GLY A 182 -56.82 -18.23 14.06
CA GLY A 182 -57.55 -19.45 14.34
C GLY A 182 -58.70 -19.05 15.27
#